data_AF-A0A1A8Q5T1-F1
#
_entry.id   AF-A0A1A8Q5T1-F1
#
_cell.length_a   1.000
_cell.length_b   1.000
_cell.length_c   1.000
_cell.angle_alpha   90.00
_cell.angle_beta   90.00
_cell.angle_gamma   90.00
#
_symmetry.space_group_name_H-M   'P 1'
#
loop_
_entity.id
_entity.type
_entity.pdbx_description
1 polymer ?
#
loop_
_entity_poly.entity_id
_entity_poly.type
_entity_poly.pdbx_seq_one_letter_code
_entity_poly.pdbx_strand_id
1 'polypeptide(L)'
;GTDTAHIRVFDLSRRDAKASCSAKNLADQISNLGALRSVNCNANGSQVSILISKVNGRPDHKVYFYDVEMDTVTHFDFFTGRPSSGILQSEESEKQ
;
A
#
# COMPACT_ATOMS: atom_id res chain seq x y z
N GLY A 1 -0.91 -3.68 9.87
CA GLY A 1 0.18 -4.17 9.00
C GLY A 1 1.26 -4.80 9.87
N THR A 2 2.11 -5.63 9.27
CA THR A 2 3.25 -6.28 9.93
C THR A 2 4.58 -5.63 9.54
N ASP A 3 5.65 -6.01 10.23
CA ASP A 3 7.04 -5.70 9.88
C ASP A 3 7.49 -6.34 8.55
N THR A 4 6.91 -7.47 8.19
CA THR A 4 7.08 -8.14 6.88
C THR A 4 6.17 -7.58 5.78
N ALA A 5 5.67 -6.34 5.94
CA ALA A 5 4.85 -5.62 4.95
C ALA A 5 3.53 -6.30 4.55
N HIS A 6 3.00 -7.20 5.40
CA HIS A 6 1.68 -7.78 5.18
C HIS A 6 0.59 -6.89 5.77
N ILE A 7 -0.50 -6.69 5.03
CA ILE A 7 -1.69 -5.99 5.51
C ILE A 7 -2.94 -6.86 5.35
N ARG A 8 -3.87 -6.72 6.29
CA ARG A 8 -5.19 -7.34 6.26
C ARG A 8 -6.17 -6.45 7.01
N VAL A 9 -7.35 -6.26 6.46
CA VAL A 9 -8.44 -5.50 7.08
C VAL A 9 -9.39 -6.47 7.79
N PHE A 10 -9.86 -6.09 8.98
CA PHE A 10 -10.81 -6.86 9.76
C PHE A 10 -12.03 -6.00 10.10
N ASP A 11 -13.22 -6.58 9.92
CA ASP A 11 -14.48 -6.04 10.39
C ASP A 11 -14.65 -6.35 11.89
N LEU A 12 -14.78 -5.29 12.69
CA LEU A 12 -14.96 -5.35 14.15
C LEU A 12 -16.40 -4.97 14.58
N SER A 13 -17.33 -4.81 13.64
CA SER A 13 -18.75 -4.51 13.94
C SER A 13 -19.47 -5.68 14.61
N ARG A 14 -18.89 -6.88 14.57
CA ARG A 14 -19.41 -8.12 15.15
C ARG A 14 -18.61 -8.48 16.40
N ARG A 15 -19.09 -9.50 17.13
CA ARG A 15 -18.40 -10.03 18.32
C ARG A 15 -16.97 -10.47 18.01
N ASP A 16 -16.80 -11.17 16.90
CA ASP A 16 -15.51 -11.73 16.49
C ASP A 16 -14.97 -10.97 15.27
N ALA A 17 -13.68 -10.64 15.32
CA ALA A 17 -13.00 -10.00 14.21
C ALA A 17 -13.04 -10.89 12.97
N LYS A 18 -13.67 -10.42 11.90
CA LYS A 18 -13.76 -11.15 10.63
C LYS A 18 -12.85 -10.49 9.60
N ALA A 19 -11.99 -11.27 8.96
CA ALA A 19 -11.18 -10.75 7.86
C ALA A 19 -12.06 -10.29 6.69
N SER A 20 -11.86 -9.06 6.24
CA SER A 20 -12.51 -8.49 5.05
C SER A 20 -11.82 -8.92 3.75
N CYS A 21 -10.55 -9.30 3.82
CA CYS A 21 -9.73 -9.76 2.70
C CYS A 21 -8.65 -10.76 3.12
N SER A 22 -8.00 -11.38 2.13
CA SER A 22 -6.74 -12.10 2.32
C SER A 22 -5.62 -11.15 2.75
N ALA A 23 -4.54 -11.69 3.34
CA ALA A 23 -3.38 -10.84 3.61
C ALA A 23 -2.71 -10.45 2.29
N LYS A 24 -2.50 -9.15 2.07
CA LYS A 24 -1.77 -8.60 0.94
C LYS A 24 -0.32 -8.36 1.35
N ASN A 25 0.64 -8.93 0.62
CA ASN A 25 2.05 -8.62 0.77
C ASN A 25 2.39 -7.39 -0.09
N LEU A 26 2.72 -6.28 0.56
CA LEU A 26 3.03 -5.03 -0.16
C LEU A 26 4.44 -5.02 -0.74
N ALA A 27 5.35 -5.87 -0.26
CA ALA A 27 6.69 -5.97 -0.82
C ALA A 27 6.69 -6.45 -2.28
N ASP A 28 5.66 -7.21 -2.69
CA ASP A 28 5.50 -7.69 -4.06
C ASP A 28 4.95 -6.61 -5.01
N GLN A 29 4.46 -5.50 -4.48
CA GLN A 29 3.78 -4.43 -5.24
C GLN A 29 4.53 -3.10 -5.20
N ILE A 30 5.36 -2.88 -4.18
CA ILE A 30 6.06 -1.62 -3.93
C ILE A 30 7.56 -1.87 -3.94
N SER A 31 8.22 -1.41 -5.01
CA SER A 31 9.67 -1.45 -5.13
C SER A 31 10.35 -0.69 -3.99
N ASN A 32 11.47 -1.21 -3.49
CA ASN A 32 12.26 -0.58 -2.44
C ASN A 32 11.51 -0.32 -1.12
N LEU A 33 10.40 -1.03 -0.85
CA LEU A 33 9.71 -0.97 0.44
C LEU A 33 10.65 -1.45 1.55
N GLY A 34 10.97 -0.57 2.50
CA GLY A 34 11.75 -0.90 3.68
C GLY A 34 10.88 -1.22 4.88
N ALA A 35 9.95 -0.33 5.23
CA ALA A 35 9.04 -0.53 6.35
C ALA A 35 7.73 0.26 6.17
N LEU A 36 6.63 -0.29 6.67
CA LEU A 36 5.37 0.43 6.81
C LEU A 36 5.50 1.47 7.92
N ARG A 37 5.08 2.71 7.66
CA ARG A 37 5.14 3.84 8.62
C ARG A 37 3.79 4.27 9.13
N SER A 38 2.78 4.26 8.26
CA SER A 38 1.40 4.56 8.62
C SER A 38 0.47 3.74 7.74
N VAL A 39 -0.59 3.19 8.34
CA VAL A 39 -1.60 2.37 7.64
C VAL A 39 -2.95 2.74 8.23
N ASN A 40 -3.81 3.40 7.43
CA ASN A 40 -5.14 3.83 7.87
C ASN A 40 -6.18 3.45 6.84
N CYS A 41 -7.26 2.81 7.29
CA CYS A 41 -8.40 2.53 6.43
C CYS A 41 -9.44 3.67 6.47
N ASN A 42 -10.23 3.78 5.41
CA ASN A 42 -11.43 4.63 5.41
C ASN A 42 -12.54 4.03 6.31
N ALA A 43 -13.63 4.77 6.50
CA ALA A 43 -14.67 4.43 7.47
C ALA A 43 -15.35 3.07 7.25
N ASN A 44 -15.46 2.62 6.00
CA ASN A 44 -16.05 1.33 5.64
C ASN A 44 -14.99 0.21 5.43
N GLY A 45 -13.70 0.52 5.59
CA GLY A 45 -12.61 -0.44 5.43
C GLY A 45 -12.33 -0.88 3.98
N SER A 46 -12.93 -0.25 2.97
CA SER A 46 -12.74 -0.63 1.56
C SER A 46 -11.42 -0.14 0.97
N GLN A 47 -10.85 0.93 1.54
CA GLN A 47 -9.59 1.51 1.08
C GLN A 47 -8.63 1.72 2.24
N VAL A 48 -7.35 1.48 1.99
CA VAL A 48 -6.28 1.65 2.98
C VAL A 48 -5.20 2.56 2.40
N SER A 49 -4.93 3.68 3.07
CA SER A 49 -3.78 4.54 2.78
C SER A 49 -2.55 4.05 3.52
N ILE A 50 -1.41 4.05 2.84
CA ILE A 50 -0.15 3.50 3.35
C ILE A 50 0.98 4.50 3.07
N LEU A 51 1.74 4.82 4.11
CA LEU A 51 3.03 5.50 4.02
C LEU A 51 4.13 4.52 4.36
N ILE A 52 5.25 4.60 3.64
CA ILE A 52 6.41 3.74 3.85
C ILE A 52 7.70 4.55 4.03
N SER A 53 8.71 3.92 4.63
CA SER A 53 10.09 4.28 4.37
C SER A 53 10.70 3.30 3.39
N LYS A 54 11.58 3.79 2.52
CA LYS A 54 12.36 2.97 1.61
C LYS A 54 13.40 2.14 2.37
N VAL A 55 14.00 1.16 1.70
CA VAL A 55 15.08 0.32 2.25
C VAL A 55 16.27 1.12 2.81
N ASN A 56 16.51 2.33 2.29
CA ASN A 56 17.54 3.26 2.78
C ASN A 56 17.11 4.08 4.01
N GLY A 57 15.96 3.77 4.61
CA GLY A 57 15.40 4.44 5.78
C GLY A 57 14.73 5.78 5.53
N ARG A 58 14.86 6.37 4.33
CA ARG A 58 14.21 7.65 4.00
C ARG A 58 12.70 7.47 3.76
N PRO A 59 11.86 8.46 4.09
CA PRO A 59 10.46 8.47 3.67
C PRO A 59 10.35 8.33 2.15
N ASP A 60 9.35 7.59 1.70
CA ASP A 60 9.01 7.62 0.28
C ASP A 60 8.21 8.87 -0.06
N HIS A 61 8.34 9.33 -1.30
CA HIS A 61 7.66 10.48 -1.88
C HIS A 61 6.28 10.13 -2.45
N LYS A 62 5.84 8.88 -2.24
CA LYS A 62 4.57 8.34 -2.70
C LYS A 62 3.69 7.99 -1.49
N VAL A 63 2.38 8.24 -1.62
CA VAL A 63 1.37 7.63 -0.75
C VAL A 63 0.68 6.52 -1.53
N TYR A 64 0.54 5.35 -0.93
CA TYR A 64 -0.05 4.18 -1.57
C TYR A 64 -1.48 3.98 -1.09
N PHE A 65 -2.33 3.48 -1.98
CA PHE A 65 -3.72 3.16 -1.69
C PHE A 65 -3.97 1.70 -2.07
N TYR A 66 -4.33 0.89 -1.08
CA TYR A 66 -4.81 -0.47 -1.30
C TYR A 66 -6.33 -0.46 -1.35
N ASP A 67 -6.87 -0.79 -2.52
CA ASP A 67 -8.29 -1.07 -2.71
C ASP A 67 -8.55 -2.53 -2.33
N VAL A 68 -9.30 -2.75 -1.25
CA VAL A 68 -9.53 -4.07 -0.67
C VAL A 68 -10.47 -4.90 -1.54
N GLU A 69 -11.41 -4.26 -2.22
CA GLU A 69 -12.42 -4.92 -3.05
C GLU A 69 -11.82 -5.35 -4.40
N MET A 70 -11.06 -4.46 -5.03
CA MET A 70 -10.39 -4.74 -6.32
C MET A 70 -9.06 -5.49 -6.17
N ASP A 71 -8.55 -5.62 -4.94
CA ASP A 71 -7.23 -6.16 -4.61
C ASP A 71 -6.06 -5.47 -5.36
N THR A 72 -6.18 -4.16 -5.58
CA THR A 72 -5.18 -3.36 -6.32
C THR A 72 -4.45 -2.38 -5.41
N VAL A 73 -3.17 -2.14 -5.71
CA VAL A 73 -2.37 -1.10 -5.06
C VAL A 73 -2.08 -0.02 -6.09
N THR A 74 -2.49 1.22 -5.78
CA THR A 74 -2.19 2.42 -6.56
C THR A 74 -1.39 3.39 -5.70
N HIS A 75 -0.89 4.48 -6.28
CA HIS A 75 -0.22 5.51 -5.51
C HIS A 75 -0.43 6.91 -6.07
N PHE A 76 -0.16 7.91 -5.24
CA PHE A 76 0.05 9.28 -5.67
C PHE A 76 1.48 9.68 -5.37
N ASP A 77 2.17 10.22 -6.37
CA ASP A 77 3.55 10.69 -6.28
C ASP A 77 3.56 12.21 -6.02
N PHE A 78 4.08 12.61 -4.85
CA PHE A 78 4.17 14.02 -4.47
C PHE A 78 5.30 14.78 -5.19
N PHE A 79 6.29 14.07 -5.72
CA PHE A 79 7.38 14.69 -6.48
C PHE A 79 6.93 15.06 -7.89
N THR A 80 6.20 14.17 -8.56
CA THR A 80 5.68 14.41 -9.91
C THR A 80 4.28 15.03 -9.93
N GLY A 81 3.56 14.98 -8.81
CA GLY A 81 2.20 15.47 -8.66
C GLY A 81 1.16 14.62 -9.39
N ARG A 82 1.47 13.35 -9.70
CA ARG A 82 0.63 12.48 -10.54
C ARG A 82 0.18 11.23 -9.77
N PRO A 83 -1.05 10.75 -9.99
CA PRO A 83 -1.42 9.41 -9.58
C PRO A 83 -0.68 8.38 -10.44
N SER A 84 -0.59 7.14 -9.97
CA SER A 84 -0.18 6.01 -10.78
C SER A 84 -1.12 5.92 -11.97
N SER A 85 -0.62 6.21 -13.17
CA SER A 85 -1.31 5.90 -14.42
C SER A 85 -1.64 4.41 -14.38
N GLY A 86 -2.93 4.09 -14.32
CA GLY A 86 -3.40 2.73 -14.04
C GLY A 86 -2.71 1.70 -14.93
N ILE A 87 -2.41 0.56 -14.32
CA ILE A 87 -1.75 -0.64 -14.87
C ILE A 87 -0.21 -0.55 -14.86
N LEU A 88 0.38 -1.45 -14.07
CA LEU A 88 1.80 -1.75 -13.91
C LEU A 88 2.56 -1.63 -15.24
N GLN A 89 3.31 -0.55 -15.40
CA GLN A 89 4.51 -0.60 -16.23
C GLN A 89 5.66 -0.88 -15.28
N SER A 90 6.25 -2.06 -15.44
CA SER A 90 7.58 -2.39 -14.92
C SER A 90 8.49 -1.19 -15.18
N GLU A 91 9.03 -0.58 -14.13
CA GLU A 91 9.99 0.51 -14.24
C GLU A 91 11.28 -0.03 -14.88
N GLU A 92 11.32 -0.12 -16.21
CA GLU A 92 12.56 -0.28 -16.97
C GLU A 92 12.93 1.09 -17.53
N SER A 93 13.74 1.85 -16.79
CA SER A 93 14.65 2.87 -17.33
C SER A 93 15.56 3.43 -16.22
N GLU A 94 16.50 2.62 -15.75
CA GLU A 94 17.85 3.12 -15.44
C GLU A 94 18.76 2.71 -16.60
N LYS A 95 18.89 3.59 -17.59
CA LYS A 95 20.06 3.71 -18.48
C LYS A 95 19.85 4.87 -19.45
N GLN A 96 20.45 6.01 -19.12
CA GLN A 96 21.23 6.83 -20.05
C GLN A 96 22.12 7.79 -19.26
#